data_AF-A0A7C1TNK9-F1
#
_entry.id   AF-A0A7C1TNK9-F1
#
_cell.length_a   1.000
_cell.length_b   1.000
_cell.length_c   1.000
_cell.angle_alpha   90.00
_cell.angle_beta   90.00
_cell.angle_gamma   90.00
#
_symmetry.space_group_name_H-M   'P 1'
#
loop_
_entity.id
_entity.type
_entity.pdbx_description
1 polymer ?
#
loop_
_entity_poly.entity_id
_entity_poly.type
_entity_poly.pdbx_seq_one_letter_code
_entity_poly.pdbx_strand_id
1 'polypeptide(L)'
;KWRIHDVVTYYKAMSGEERKAMERIYATINDGLRSEFGKRSIQEVISGERSEIMNTMTNEANRQLGKFGVEVVDVRVKRIDFSDDISDSVYRRMEAERLRVAKDFRSRGAEEAEKIRAKADKERTVLLADAYKQAQTIRGEGDAKAAEIYAKAYKQDPEFFAFYRSLQAYRKSLGGEADTLVLEPDSEFFRYFGSQKAGRK
;
A
#
# COMPACT_ATOMS: atom_id res chain seq x y z
N LYS A 1 -41.62 -26.26 -22.94
CA LYS A 1 -42.35 -27.48 -23.37
C LYS A 1 -43.35 -27.83 -22.28
N TRP A 2 -44.56 -28.24 -22.63
CA TRP A 2 -45.61 -28.61 -21.69
C TRP A 2 -46.41 -29.80 -22.23
N ARG A 3 -47.13 -30.49 -21.35
CA ARG A 3 -48.04 -31.59 -21.67
C ARG A 3 -49.27 -31.53 -20.77
N ILE A 4 -50.37 -32.13 -21.22
CA ILE A 4 -51.57 -32.31 -20.39
C ILE A 4 -51.33 -33.55 -19.53
N HIS A 5 -51.36 -33.36 -18.20
CA HIS A 5 -51.23 -34.44 -17.23
C HIS A 5 -52.61 -35.01 -16.86
N ASP A 6 -53.62 -34.14 -16.72
CA ASP A 6 -55.01 -34.54 -16.45
C ASP A 6 -55.97 -33.84 -17.43
N VAL A 7 -56.53 -34.65 -18.33
CA VAL A 7 -57.43 -34.19 -19.40
C VAL A 7 -58.76 -33.66 -18.87
N VAL A 8 -59.29 -34.23 -17.79
CA VAL A 8 -60.59 -33.83 -17.23
C VAL A 8 -60.47 -32.46 -16.56
N THR A 9 -59.43 -32.30 -15.75
CA THR A 9 -59.14 -31.03 -15.06
C THR A 9 -58.77 -29.94 -16.07
N TYR A 10 -58.00 -30.28 -17.11
CA TYR A 10 -57.66 -29.38 -18.20
C TYR A 10 -58.91 -28.89 -18.95
N TYR A 11 -59.81 -29.79 -19.33
CA TYR A 11 -61.02 -29.42 -20.06
C TYR A 11 -61.94 -28.54 -19.22
N LYS A 12 -62.07 -28.80 -17.91
CA LYS A 12 -62.84 -27.96 -16.98
C LYS A 12 -62.24 -26.56 -16.81
N ALA A 13 -60.92 -26.46 -16.79
CA ALA A 13 -60.21 -25.19 -16.56
C ALA A 13 -60.08 -24.32 -17.81
N MET A 14 -59.82 -24.94 -18.97
CA MET A 14 -59.44 -24.26 -20.21
C MET A 14 -60.48 -24.42 -21.32
N SER A 15 -61.58 -25.12 -21.07
CA SER A 15 -62.64 -25.43 -22.06
C SER A 15 -62.11 -26.16 -23.30
N GLY A 16 -60.98 -26.86 -23.18
CA GLY A 16 -60.31 -27.50 -24.31
C GLY A 16 -59.61 -26.55 -25.30
N GLU A 17 -59.57 -25.25 -25.01
CA GLU A 17 -58.89 -24.27 -25.87
C GLU A 17 -57.38 -24.21 -25.56
N GLU A 18 -56.58 -24.71 -26.49
CA GLU A 18 -55.11 -24.68 -26.39
C GLU A 18 -54.57 -23.26 -26.25
N ARG A 19 -55.16 -22.28 -26.94
CA ARG A 19 -54.76 -20.87 -26.87
C ARG A 19 -54.88 -20.31 -25.45
N LYS A 20 -55.98 -20.57 -24.74
CA LYS A 20 -56.18 -20.13 -23.36
C LYS A 20 -55.17 -20.75 -22.42
N ALA A 21 -54.88 -22.03 -22.60
CA ALA A 21 -53.84 -22.72 -21.85
C ALA A 21 -52.46 -22.09 -22.09
N MET A 22 -52.11 -21.80 -23.34
CA MET A 22 -50.82 -21.20 -23.70
C MET A 22 -50.65 -19.79 -23.11
N GLU A 23 -51.69 -18.94 -23.19
CA GLU A 23 -51.69 -17.61 -22.58
C GLU A 23 -51.49 -17.67 -21.07
N ARG A 24 -52.16 -18.61 -20.39
CA ARG A 24 -52.02 -18.80 -18.94
C ARG A 24 -50.63 -19.30 -18.55
N ILE A 25 -50.11 -20.31 -19.27
CA ILE A 25 -48.76 -20.85 -19.05
C ILE A 25 -47.72 -19.73 -19.21
N TYR A 26 -47.85 -18.92 -20.27
CA TYR A 26 -46.94 -17.80 -20.52
C TYR A 26 -46.97 -16.77 -19.39
N ALA A 27 -48.17 -16.36 -18.94
CA ALA A 27 -48.32 -15.41 -17.85
C ALA A 27 -47.67 -15.92 -16.55
N THR A 28 -47.98 -17.16 -16.15
CA THR A 28 -47.41 -17.78 -14.94
C THR A 28 -45.88 -17.87 -14.98
N ILE A 29 -45.31 -18.29 -16.12
CA ILE A 29 -43.86 -18.38 -16.27
C ILE A 29 -43.21 -16.99 -16.24
N ASN A 30 -43.82 -16.00 -16.91
CA ASN A 30 -43.28 -14.63 -16.97
C ASN A 30 -43.30 -13.93 -15.60
N ASP A 31 -44.37 -14.11 -14.82
CA ASP A 31 -44.47 -13.54 -13.47
C ASP A 31 -43.48 -14.19 -12.49
N GLY A 32 -43.31 -15.52 -12.59
CA GLY A 32 -42.29 -16.23 -11.83
C GLY A 32 -40.87 -15.76 -12.18
N LEU A 33 -40.61 -15.52 -13.48
CA LEU A 33 -39.31 -15.03 -13.97
C LEU A 33 -39.02 -13.66 -13.37
N ARG A 34 -39.98 -12.73 -13.45
CA ARG A 34 -39.81 -11.38 -12.88
C ARG A 34 -39.60 -11.42 -11.37
N SER A 35 -40.33 -12.27 -10.65
CA SER A 35 -40.22 -12.39 -9.19
C SER A 35 -38.85 -12.91 -8.75
N GLU A 36 -38.33 -13.97 -9.37
CA GLU A 36 -37.03 -14.55 -9.00
C GLU A 36 -35.85 -13.65 -9.38
N PHE A 37 -35.93 -13.00 -10.54
CA PHE A 37 -34.91 -12.04 -10.96
C PHE A 37 -34.96 -10.73 -10.17
N GLY A 38 -36.10 -10.38 -9.57
CA GLY A 38 -36.21 -9.23 -8.66
C GLY A 38 -35.59 -9.47 -7.28
N LYS A 39 -35.45 -10.74 -6.85
CA LYS A 39 -34.87 -11.12 -5.55
C LYS A 39 -33.36 -11.31 -5.57
N ARG A 40 -32.79 -11.63 -6.74
CA ARG A 40 -31.37 -11.98 -6.93
C ARG A 40 -30.57 -10.84 -7.55
N SER A 41 -29.27 -10.83 -7.32
CA SER A 41 -28.38 -9.88 -7.98
C SER A 41 -28.08 -10.29 -9.43
N ILE A 42 -27.81 -9.32 -10.32
CA ILE A 42 -27.47 -9.58 -11.73
C ILE A 42 -26.26 -10.53 -11.85
N GLN A 43 -25.33 -10.47 -10.89
CA GLN A 43 -24.17 -11.35 -10.86
C GLN A 43 -24.56 -12.81 -10.65
N GLU A 44 -25.47 -13.12 -9.72
CA GLU A 44 -25.95 -14.49 -9.46
C GLU A 44 -26.62 -15.12 -10.68
N VAL A 45 -27.39 -14.31 -11.42
CA VAL A 45 -28.08 -14.73 -12.64
C VAL A 45 -27.10 -15.05 -13.79
N ILE A 46 -25.97 -14.32 -13.86
CA ILE A 46 -24.99 -14.44 -14.95
C ILE A 46 -23.86 -15.44 -14.59
N SER A 47 -23.48 -15.57 -13.32
CA SER A 47 -22.26 -16.27 -12.89
C SER A 47 -22.36 -17.79 -12.82
N GLY A 48 -23.55 -18.39 -13.01
CA GLY A 48 -23.66 -19.84 -13.16
C GLY A 48 -24.94 -20.50 -12.66
N GLU A 49 -25.82 -19.80 -11.97
CA GLU A 49 -27.01 -20.42 -11.34
C GLU A 49 -28.19 -20.62 -12.29
N ARG A 50 -28.00 -20.40 -13.60
CA ARG A 50 -29.09 -20.46 -14.60
C ARG A 50 -29.87 -21.77 -14.54
N SER A 51 -29.18 -22.90 -14.36
CA SER A 51 -29.84 -24.22 -14.27
C SER A 51 -30.70 -24.36 -13.01
N GLU A 52 -30.22 -23.85 -11.87
CA GLU A 52 -30.95 -23.87 -10.60
C GLU A 52 -32.18 -22.95 -10.65
N ILE A 53 -32.04 -21.79 -11.29
CA ILE A 53 -33.14 -20.87 -11.57
C ILE A 53 -34.19 -21.57 -12.43
N MET A 54 -33.82 -22.18 -13.56
CA MET A 54 -34.78 -22.88 -14.42
C MET A 54 -35.47 -24.03 -13.70
N ASN A 55 -34.77 -24.76 -12.83
CA ASN A 55 -35.35 -25.86 -12.05
C ASN A 55 -36.37 -25.35 -11.03
N THR A 56 -36.00 -24.33 -10.24
CA THR A 56 -36.89 -23.71 -9.25
C THR A 56 -38.14 -23.14 -9.92
N MET A 57 -37.94 -22.48 -11.06
CA MET A 57 -39.01 -21.95 -11.90
C MET A 57 -39.94 -23.02 -12.46
N THR A 58 -39.39 -24.11 -12.98
CA THR A 58 -40.17 -25.23 -13.52
C THR A 58 -41.02 -25.88 -12.43
N ASN A 59 -40.46 -26.03 -11.22
CA ASN A 59 -41.18 -26.55 -10.06
C ASN A 59 -42.33 -25.64 -9.63
N GLU A 60 -42.10 -24.33 -9.58
CA GLU A 60 -43.13 -23.37 -9.20
C GLU A 60 -44.23 -23.26 -10.27
N ALA A 61 -43.87 -23.25 -11.55
CA ALA A 61 -44.82 -23.29 -12.64
C ALA A 61 -45.67 -24.57 -12.59
N ASN A 62 -45.06 -25.74 -12.31
CA ASN A 62 -45.78 -27.00 -12.13
C ASN A 62 -46.73 -26.99 -10.93
N ARG A 63 -46.35 -26.35 -9.81
CA ARG A 63 -47.22 -26.20 -8.63
C ARG A 63 -48.48 -25.39 -8.94
N GLN A 64 -48.35 -24.35 -9.77
CA GLN A 64 -49.45 -23.46 -10.13
C GLN A 64 -50.32 -24.03 -11.27
N LEU A 65 -49.67 -24.58 -12.30
CA LEU A 65 -50.33 -25.09 -13.51
C LEU A 65 -50.87 -26.52 -13.36
N GLY A 66 -50.32 -27.30 -12.43
CA GLY A 66 -50.83 -28.63 -12.10
C GLY A 66 -52.28 -28.61 -11.60
N LYS A 67 -52.69 -27.50 -10.95
CA LYS A 67 -54.10 -27.26 -10.55
C LYS A 67 -55.07 -27.18 -11.74
N PHE A 68 -54.54 -26.96 -12.94
CA PHE A 68 -55.29 -26.87 -14.19
C PHE A 68 -55.03 -28.08 -15.10
N GLY A 69 -54.43 -29.17 -14.59
CA GLY A 69 -54.15 -30.38 -15.37
C GLY A 69 -52.99 -30.24 -16.35
N VAL A 70 -52.17 -29.19 -16.22
CA VAL A 70 -51.04 -28.88 -17.11
C VAL A 70 -49.72 -29.15 -16.40
N GLU A 71 -48.81 -29.86 -17.07
CA GLU A 71 -47.44 -30.10 -16.61
C GLU A 71 -46.44 -29.45 -17.57
N VAL A 72 -45.54 -28.65 -17.00
CA VAL A 72 -44.42 -28.01 -17.68
C VAL A 72 -43.20 -28.93 -17.63
N VAL A 73 -42.74 -29.34 -18.81
CA VAL A 73 -41.64 -30.30 -19.00
C VAL A 73 -40.28 -29.60 -19.01
N ASP A 74 -40.22 -28.40 -19.60
CA ASP A 74 -38.95 -27.68 -19.77
C ASP A 74 -39.21 -26.18 -19.99
N VAL A 75 -38.57 -25.33 -19.19
CA VAL A 75 -38.58 -23.87 -19.34
C VAL A 75 -37.17 -23.42 -19.71
N ARG A 76 -37.05 -22.69 -20.82
CA ARG A 76 -35.80 -22.07 -21.23
C ARG A 76 -36.01 -20.60 -21.54
N VAL A 77 -35.15 -19.77 -20.96
CA VAL A 77 -35.09 -18.35 -21.30
C VAL A 77 -34.29 -18.17 -22.59
N LYS A 78 -34.90 -17.53 -23.59
CA LYS A 78 -34.27 -17.26 -24.89
C LYS A 78 -33.42 -15.99 -24.88
N ARG A 79 -33.93 -14.91 -24.29
CA ARG A 79 -33.24 -13.62 -24.12
C ARG A 79 -33.76 -12.93 -22.87
N ILE A 80 -32.87 -12.25 -22.15
CA ILE A 80 -33.21 -11.39 -21.02
C ILE A 80 -32.90 -9.97 -21.49
N ASP A 81 -33.94 -9.17 -21.73
CA ASP A 81 -33.79 -7.74 -21.96
C ASP A 81 -34.14 -7.04 -20.65
N PHE A 82 -33.18 -6.32 -20.08
CA PHE A 82 -33.43 -5.49 -18.90
C PHE A 82 -34.00 -4.14 -19.35
N SER A 83 -35.00 -3.63 -18.63
CA SER A 83 -35.50 -2.26 -18.83
C SER A 83 -34.42 -1.27 -18.38
N ASP A 84 -34.21 -0.18 -19.12
CA ASP A 84 -33.13 0.80 -18.89
C ASP A 84 -33.10 1.32 -17.43
N ASP A 85 -34.26 1.51 -16.79
CA ASP A 85 -34.38 1.99 -15.41
C ASP A 85 -33.78 1.05 -14.34
N ILE A 86 -33.83 -0.27 -14.54
CA ILE A 86 -33.30 -1.25 -13.58
C ILE A 86 -31.77 -1.29 -13.67
N SER A 87 -31.23 -1.13 -14.87
CA SER A 87 -29.79 -1.06 -15.14
C SER A 87 -29.12 0.08 -14.38
N ASP A 88 -29.73 1.26 -14.36
CA ASP A 88 -29.18 2.46 -13.75
C ASP A 88 -29.02 2.38 -12.23
N SER A 89 -30.06 1.91 -11.53
CA SER A 89 -30.03 1.82 -10.06
C SER A 89 -28.98 0.83 -9.57
N VAL A 90 -28.82 -0.28 -10.28
CA VAL A 90 -27.84 -1.31 -9.96
C VAL A 90 -26.44 -0.87 -10.35
N TYR A 91 -26.28 -0.20 -11.49
CA TYR A 91 -25.00 0.38 -11.91
C TYR A 91 -24.47 1.39 -10.89
N ARG A 92 -25.33 2.31 -10.41
CA ARG A 92 -24.99 3.26 -9.34
C ARG A 92 -24.55 2.56 -8.05
N ARG A 93 -25.23 1.48 -7.65
CA ARG A 93 -24.84 0.69 -6.47
C ARG A 93 -23.49 -0.01 -6.66
N MET A 94 -23.23 -0.56 -7.84
CA MET A 94 -21.96 -1.20 -8.16
C MET A 94 -20.82 -0.19 -8.18
N GLU A 95 -21.04 0.99 -8.75
CA GLU A 95 -20.08 2.09 -8.76
C GLU A 95 -19.74 2.54 -7.33
N ALA A 96 -20.76 2.77 -6.50
CA ALA A 96 -20.58 3.12 -5.10
C ALA A 96 -19.80 2.06 -4.32
N GLU A 97 -20.10 0.77 -4.53
CA GLU A 97 -19.40 -0.33 -3.87
C GLU A 97 -17.95 -0.43 -4.35
N ARG A 98 -17.70 -0.26 -5.65
CA ARG A 98 -16.34 -0.23 -6.20
C ARG A 98 -15.53 0.95 -5.67
N LEU A 99 -16.13 2.12 -5.56
CA LEU A 99 -15.50 3.31 -4.96
C LEU A 99 -15.19 3.08 -3.49
N ARG A 100 -16.11 2.46 -2.73
CA ARG A 100 -15.91 2.11 -1.31
C ARG A 100 -14.73 1.16 -1.14
N VAL A 101 -14.69 0.08 -1.92
CA VAL A 101 -13.61 -0.91 -1.90
C VAL A 101 -12.27 -0.28 -2.31
N ALA A 102 -12.25 0.54 -3.36
CA ALA A 102 -11.05 1.25 -3.78
C ALA A 102 -10.55 2.23 -2.70
N LYS A 103 -11.45 2.95 -2.03
CA LYS A 103 -11.11 3.84 -0.92
C LYS A 103 -10.53 3.07 0.27
N ASP A 104 -11.10 1.92 0.62
CA ASP A 104 -10.58 1.05 1.68
C ASP A 104 -9.16 0.58 1.36
N PHE A 105 -8.92 0.08 0.14
CA PHE A 105 -7.58 -0.32 -0.29
C PHE A 105 -6.57 0.82 -0.28
N ARG A 106 -6.95 2.01 -0.77
CA ARG A 106 -6.07 3.20 -0.71
C ARG A 106 -5.78 3.63 0.72
N SER A 107 -6.77 3.57 1.62
CA SER A 107 -6.60 3.91 3.03
C SER A 107 -5.62 2.96 3.72
N ARG A 108 -5.77 1.64 3.51
CA ARG A 108 -4.84 0.64 4.04
C ARG A 108 -3.44 0.81 3.48
N GLY A 109 -3.32 1.06 2.17
CA GLY A 109 -2.04 1.31 1.52
C GLY A 109 -1.34 2.57 2.06
N ALA A 110 -2.09 3.63 2.32
CA ALA A 110 -1.57 4.86 2.92
C ALA A 110 -1.12 4.64 4.38
N GLU A 111 -1.91 3.93 5.18
CA GLU A 111 -1.57 3.60 6.56
C GLU A 111 -0.28 2.78 6.66
N GLU A 112 -0.16 1.72 5.86
CA GLU A 112 1.05 0.88 5.85
C GLU A 112 2.27 1.64 5.31
N ALA A 113 2.09 2.47 4.28
CA ALA A 113 3.17 3.33 3.79
C ALA A 113 3.67 4.30 4.87
N GLU A 114 2.76 4.89 5.64
CA GLU A 114 3.13 5.83 6.72
C GLU A 114 3.85 5.11 7.86
N LYS A 115 3.40 3.92 8.27
CA LYS A 115 4.12 3.08 9.25
C LYS A 115 5.54 2.76 8.79
N ILE A 116 5.72 2.37 7.53
CA ILE A 116 7.03 2.04 6.97
C ILE A 116 7.94 3.27 6.96
N ARG A 117 7.44 4.43 6.53
CA ARG A 117 8.20 5.68 6.53
C ARG A 117 8.62 6.09 7.94
N ALA A 118 7.68 6.11 8.88
CA ALA A 118 7.97 6.46 10.27
C ALA A 118 9.01 5.52 10.90
N LYS A 119 8.93 4.22 10.60
CA LYS A 119 9.93 3.24 11.03
C LYS A 119 11.30 3.49 10.41
N ALA A 120 11.35 3.74 9.10
CA ALA A 120 12.59 4.04 8.38
C ALA A 120 13.26 5.33 8.89
N ASP A 121 12.48 6.38 9.16
CA ASP A 121 12.98 7.64 9.71
C ASP A 121 13.54 7.48 11.12
N LYS A 122 12.86 6.68 11.96
CA LYS A 122 13.36 6.31 13.28
C LYS A 122 14.68 5.55 13.18
N GLU A 123 14.74 4.51 12.35
CA GLU A 123 15.95 3.70 12.15
C GLU A 123 17.11 4.56 11.63
N ARG A 124 16.85 5.43 10.66
CA ARG A 124 17.83 6.39 10.14
C ARG A 124 18.38 7.28 11.25
N THR A 125 17.50 7.83 12.08
CA THR A 125 17.89 8.75 13.17
C THR A 125 18.76 8.03 14.20
N VAL A 126 18.37 6.82 14.60
CA VAL A 126 19.15 5.99 15.53
C VAL A 126 20.51 5.64 14.93
N LEU A 127 20.55 5.21 13.66
CA LEU A 127 21.79 4.85 12.98
C LEU A 127 22.76 6.05 12.89
N LEU A 128 22.26 7.24 12.56
CA LEU A 128 23.08 8.46 12.52
C LEU A 128 23.59 8.84 13.91
N ALA A 129 22.75 8.72 14.94
CA ALA A 129 23.15 8.99 16.32
C ALA A 129 24.23 8.01 16.81
N ASP A 130 24.08 6.71 16.51
CA ASP A 130 25.06 5.68 16.84
C ASP A 130 26.38 5.87 16.08
N ALA A 131 26.31 6.17 14.78
CA ALA A 131 27.49 6.48 13.98
C ALA A 131 28.23 7.73 14.51
N TYR A 132 27.50 8.77 14.88
CA TYR A 132 28.08 9.98 15.46
C TYR A 132 28.74 9.70 16.82
N LYS A 133 28.04 8.95 17.69
CA LYS A 133 28.58 8.51 18.98
C LYS A 133 29.88 7.73 18.81
N GLN A 134 29.89 6.73 17.91
CA GLN A 134 31.08 5.93 17.62
C GLN A 134 32.23 6.81 17.09
N ALA A 135 31.96 7.73 16.17
CA ALA A 135 32.96 8.64 15.65
C ALA A 135 33.57 9.53 16.75
N GLN A 136 32.75 10.05 17.65
CA GLN A 136 33.21 10.86 18.79
C GLN A 136 34.02 10.03 19.80
N THR A 137 33.61 8.79 20.08
CA THR A 137 34.37 7.87 20.93
C THR A 137 35.75 7.59 20.33
N ILE A 138 35.82 7.22 19.05
CA ILE A 138 37.08 6.95 18.35
C ILE A 138 37.99 8.18 18.33
N ARG A 139 37.41 9.37 18.08
CA ARG A 139 38.18 10.63 18.12
C ARG A 139 38.72 10.91 19.52
N GLY A 140 37.88 10.77 20.56
CA GLY A 140 38.29 10.96 21.95
C GLY A 140 39.38 9.98 22.39
N GLU A 141 39.29 8.71 21.98
CA GLU A 141 40.34 7.71 22.21
C GLU A 141 41.65 8.06 21.48
N GLY A 142 41.55 8.58 20.26
CA GLY A 142 42.70 9.06 19.48
C GLY A 142 43.38 10.25 20.14
N ASP A 143 42.60 11.24 20.58
CA ASP A 143 43.09 12.43 21.26
C ASP A 143 43.72 12.07 22.61
N ALA A 144 43.11 11.16 23.38
CA ALA A 144 43.66 10.65 24.64
C ALA A 144 45.01 9.94 24.43
N LYS A 145 45.10 9.03 23.45
CA LYS A 145 46.35 8.35 23.10
C LYS A 145 47.42 9.33 22.62
N ALA A 146 47.05 10.31 21.80
CA ALA A 146 47.97 11.34 21.34
C ALA A 146 48.50 12.16 22.52
N ALA A 147 47.63 12.64 23.41
CA ALA A 147 48.01 13.38 24.60
C ALA A 147 48.92 12.56 25.54
N GLU A 148 48.64 11.26 25.70
CA GLU A 148 49.49 10.36 26.49
C GLU A 148 50.90 10.22 25.89
N ILE A 149 51.01 10.03 24.57
CA ILE A 149 52.30 9.96 23.86
C ILE A 149 53.05 11.28 23.98
N TYR A 150 52.37 12.42 23.79
CA TYR A 150 52.98 13.75 23.94
C TYR A 150 53.48 13.98 25.37
N ALA A 151 52.69 13.61 26.38
CA ALA A 151 53.10 13.74 27.79
C ALA A 151 54.30 12.84 28.12
N LYS A 152 54.35 11.61 27.57
CA LYS A 152 55.51 10.72 27.70
C LYS A 152 56.76 11.31 27.06
N ALA A 153 56.65 11.89 25.86
CA ALA A 153 57.76 12.54 25.17
C ALA A 153 58.25 13.80 25.92
N TYR A 154 57.34 14.64 26.39
CA TYR A 154 57.68 15.84 27.18
C TYR A 154 58.43 15.49 28.48
N LYS A 155 58.05 14.39 29.14
CA LYS A 155 58.74 13.92 30.36
C LYS A 155 60.17 13.44 30.12
N GLN A 156 60.53 13.04 28.90
CA GLN A 156 61.89 12.60 28.59
C GLN A 156 62.86 13.77 28.47
N ASP A 157 62.47 14.83 27.74
CA ASP A 157 63.24 16.07 27.63
C ASP A 157 62.28 17.24 27.32
N PRO A 158 61.92 18.06 28.33
CA PRO A 158 61.01 19.19 28.17
C PRO A 158 61.53 20.26 27.19
N GLU A 159 62.83 20.49 27.17
CA GLU A 159 63.46 21.60 26.46
C GLU A 159 63.60 21.28 24.97
N PHE A 160 64.03 20.05 24.65
CA PHE A 160 64.05 19.54 23.28
C PHE A 160 62.65 19.41 22.68
N PHE A 161 61.66 18.97 23.46
CA PHE A 161 60.27 18.85 22.99
C PHE A 161 59.67 20.21 22.61
N ALA A 162 59.86 21.23 23.45
CA ALA A 162 59.38 22.58 23.19
C ALA A 162 60.03 23.18 21.92
N PHE A 163 61.33 22.96 21.73
CA PHE A 163 62.05 23.34 20.51
C PHE A 163 61.50 22.62 19.27
N TYR A 164 61.39 21.29 19.29
CA TYR A 164 60.90 20.51 18.14
C TYR A 164 59.46 20.87 17.76
N ARG A 165 58.60 21.13 18.76
CA ARG A 165 57.21 21.53 18.52
C ARG A 165 57.11 22.91 17.89
N SER A 166 57.95 23.85 18.29
CA SER A 166 58.04 25.18 17.67
C SER A 166 58.44 25.08 16.20
N LEU A 167 59.45 24.26 15.87
CA LEU A 167 59.86 23.99 14.48
C LEU A 167 58.74 23.38 13.64
N GLN A 168 57.97 22.45 14.22
CA GLN A 168 56.85 21.82 13.54
C GLN A 168 55.71 22.80 13.28
N ALA A 169 55.45 23.73 14.21
CA ALA A 169 54.49 24.81 14.04
C ALA A 169 54.94 25.78 12.93
N TYR A 170 56.22 26.18 12.91
CA TYR A 170 56.78 27.00 11.84
C TYR A 170 56.63 26.36 10.46
N ARG A 171 56.93 25.06 10.35
CA ARG A 171 56.79 24.34 9.08
C ARG A 171 55.34 24.31 8.58
N LYS A 172 54.37 24.28 9.50
CA LYS A 172 52.95 24.23 9.16
C LYS A 172 52.39 25.62 8.81
N SER A 173 52.91 26.69 9.41
CA SER A 173 52.46 28.07 9.17
C SER A 173 53.18 28.77 8.01
N LEU A 174 54.42 28.40 7.69
CA LEU A 174 55.24 29.11 6.69
C LEU A 174 55.20 28.46 5.29
N GLY A 175 54.29 27.52 5.03
CA GLY A 175 54.25 26.69 3.81
C GLY A 175 53.05 26.88 2.88
N GLY A 176 52.13 27.81 3.18
CA GLY A 176 50.96 28.09 2.34
C GLY A 176 51.16 29.29 1.41
N GLU A 177 50.71 29.20 0.16
CA GLU A 177 50.92 30.17 -0.94
C GLU A 177 50.36 31.61 -0.74
N ALA A 178 49.90 32.01 0.45
CA ALA A 178 49.34 33.36 0.66
C ALA A 178 49.38 33.93 2.11
N ASP A 179 50.25 33.46 3.01
CA ASP A 179 50.26 33.99 4.39
C ASP A 179 51.14 35.25 4.52
N THR A 180 50.52 36.43 4.40
CA THR A 180 51.13 37.69 4.86
C THR A 180 51.04 37.74 6.38
N LEU A 181 52.10 37.30 7.05
CA LEU A 181 52.15 37.16 8.51
C LEU A 181 52.63 38.48 9.14
N VAL A 182 51.72 39.27 9.71
CA VAL A 182 52.06 40.47 10.50
C VAL A 182 52.44 40.02 11.91
N LEU A 183 53.72 40.10 12.24
CA LEU A 183 54.26 39.59 13.50
C LEU A 183 55.03 40.68 14.23
N GLU A 184 54.85 40.71 15.54
CA GLU A 184 55.65 41.53 16.45
C GLU A 184 57.04 40.88 16.62
N PRO A 185 58.16 41.64 16.47
CA PRO A 185 59.53 41.09 16.48
C PRO A 185 59.91 40.28 17.73
N ASP A 186 59.24 40.53 18.87
CA ASP A 186 59.55 39.93 20.17
C ASP A 186 58.53 38.83 20.60
N SER A 187 57.72 38.31 19.68
CA SER A 187 56.72 37.28 19.99
C SER A 187 57.37 36.01 20.57
N GLU A 188 56.72 35.40 21.58
CA GLU A 188 57.10 34.08 22.13
C GLU A 188 57.19 33.00 21.04
N PHE A 189 56.50 33.23 19.92
CA PHE A 189 56.58 32.39 18.73
C PHE A 189 58.00 32.28 18.20
N PHE A 190 58.90 33.25 18.32
CA PHE A 190 60.30 33.17 17.83
C PHE A 190 61.35 33.01 18.95
N ARG A 191 60.96 32.61 20.16
CA ARG A 191 61.89 32.47 21.31
C ARG A 191 63.15 31.65 21.00
N TYR A 192 63.03 30.61 20.17
CA TYR A 192 64.17 29.76 19.77
C TYR A 192 64.96 30.28 18.55
N PHE A 193 64.42 31.26 17.80
CA PHE A 193 65.11 31.93 16.70
C PHE A 193 65.89 33.17 17.17
N GLY A 194 65.33 33.93 18.13
CA GLY A 194 65.94 35.16 18.66
C GLY A 194 66.95 34.94 19.79
N SER A 195 66.97 33.77 20.43
CA SER A 195 67.86 33.49 21.58
C SER A 195 69.30 33.10 21.20
N GLN A 196 69.60 32.87 19.92
CA GLN A 196 70.98 32.93 19.43
C GLN A 196 71.42 34.41 19.36
N LYS A 197 71.70 35.00 20.52
CA LYS A 197 72.54 36.20 20.60
C LYS A 197 73.79 35.93 19.79
N ALA A 198 73.96 36.70 18.72
CA ALA A 198 75.19 36.79 17.96
C ALA A 198 76.37 36.79 18.93
N GLY A 199 77.23 35.77 18.83
CA GLY A 199 78.55 35.79 19.45
C GLY A 199 79.27 37.03 18.93
N ARG A 200 79.26 38.10 19.73
CA ARG A 200 80.10 39.27 19.54
C ARG A 200 81.54 38.82 19.74
N LYS A 201 82.31 38.80 18.65
CA LYS A 201 83.74 39.09 18.68
C LYS A 201 83.96 40.51 19.20
#